data_AF-A0A5A7N3N6-F1
#
_entry.id   AF-A0A5A7N3N6-F1
#
_cell.length_a   1.000
_cell.length_b   1.000
_cell.length_c   1.000
_cell.angle_alpha   90.00
_cell.angle_beta   90.00
_cell.angle_gamma   90.00
#
_symmetry.space_group_name_H-M   'P 1'
#
loop_
_entity.id
_entity.type
_entity.pdbx_description
1 polymer ?
#
loop_
_entity_poly.entity_id
_entity_poly.type
_entity_poly.pdbx_seq_one_letter_code
_entity_poly.pdbx_strand_id
1 'polypeptide(L)'
;MRALNSFVSCCAGQRMGIFAGSGVGKSVLMSMLARYTKADVSVIGLIGERGREVQEFIEDDLGEEGLKRSVVVVATSDESALMRRQAAWLTLTLSEFFRDRGTQVLCLMDSITRFAMAQREIGLAGGEPPTTKGYTPTVFTELPKLLERAGPGPKGTGAITGLFTVLVEGDDHNEPVADAVRGILDGHIVMERAIAERGRYPAINVLKSVSRTMPGCNSDEENTLVREARAILSAYADMEEMIRLGAYRQGADPLVDRAIQLMPRLEAFLNQRKDEQTMLADGYQQLAEILAS
;
A
#
# COMPACT_ATOMS: atom_id res chain seq x y z
N MET A 1 2.28 -9.21 7.18
CA MET A 1 2.34 -8.02 8.05
C MET A 1 1.01 -7.89 8.76
N ARG A 2 0.94 -7.78 10.10
CA ARG A 2 -0.28 -7.87 10.92
C ARG A 2 -1.38 -6.92 10.45
N ALA A 3 -1.09 -5.63 10.34
CA ALA A 3 -2.07 -4.63 9.93
C ALA A 3 -2.69 -4.95 8.56
N LEU A 4 -1.88 -5.27 7.55
CA LEU A 4 -2.37 -5.62 6.22
C LEU A 4 -3.11 -6.96 6.20
N ASN A 5 -2.50 -8.00 6.78
CA ASN A 5 -3.04 -9.35 6.84
C ASN A 5 -4.41 -9.43 7.55
N SER A 6 -4.69 -8.51 8.48
CA SER A 6 -5.89 -8.57 9.31
C SER A 6 -6.94 -7.54 8.92
N PHE A 7 -6.56 -6.37 8.40
CA PHE A 7 -7.51 -5.30 8.09
C PHE A 7 -7.64 -4.98 6.60
N VAL A 8 -6.70 -5.42 5.77
CA VAL A 8 -6.59 -5.03 4.36
C VAL A 8 -6.05 -6.20 3.52
N SER A 9 -6.53 -7.41 3.80
CA SER A 9 -6.00 -8.67 3.25
C SER A 9 -6.00 -8.63 1.73
N CYS A 10 -4.86 -9.00 1.14
CA CYS A 10 -4.63 -8.94 -0.29
C CYS A 10 -4.77 -10.33 -0.93
N CYS A 11 -5.54 -10.43 -2.00
CA CYS A 11 -5.68 -11.67 -2.77
C CYS A 11 -4.59 -11.79 -3.84
N ALA A 12 -4.21 -13.02 -4.19
CA ALA A 12 -3.37 -13.25 -5.35
C ALA A 12 -4.00 -12.66 -6.62
N GLY A 13 -3.24 -11.87 -7.38
CA GLY A 13 -3.74 -11.17 -8.56
C GLY A 13 -4.47 -9.85 -8.29
N GLN A 14 -4.55 -9.40 -7.03
CA GLN A 14 -5.18 -8.12 -6.70
C GLN A 14 -4.24 -6.94 -7.00
N ARG A 15 -4.83 -5.78 -7.32
CA ARG A 15 -4.12 -4.51 -7.51
C ARG A 15 -4.46 -3.53 -6.37
N MET A 16 -3.46 -3.15 -5.59
CA MET A 16 -3.61 -2.30 -4.42
C MET A 16 -2.79 -1.02 -4.55
N GLY A 17 -3.34 0.11 -4.12
CA GLY A 17 -2.59 1.35 -4.02
C GLY A 17 -1.95 1.52 -2.64
N ILE A 18 -0.74 2.10 -2.55
CA ILE A 18 -0.13 2.54 -1.29
C ILE A 18 -0.04 4.06 -1.33
N PHE A 19 -0.99 4.72 -0.67
CA PHE A 19 -1.11 6.17 -0.63
C PHE A 19 -0.31 6.66 0.57
N ALA A 20 0.82 7.31 0.32
CA ALA A 20 1.77 7.68 1.35
C ALA A 20 2.40 9.05 1.08
N GLY A 21 2.55 9.86 2.12
CA GLY A 21 3.38 11.05 2.10
C GLY A 21 4.87 10.74 2.28
N SER A 22 5.72 11.77 2.17
CA SER A 22 7.14 11.63 2.47
C SER A 22 7.38 11.41 3.97
N GLY A 23 8.27 10.47 4.30
CA GLY A 23 8.74 10.21 5.66
C GLY A 23 7.85 9.30 6.51
N VAL A 24 6.82 8.67 5.95
CA VAL A 24 5.89 7.80 6.70
C VAL A 24 6.31 6.32 6.75
N GLY A 25 7.48 5.98 6.20
CA GLY A 25 7.99 4.60 6.15
C GLY A 25 7.55 3.77 4.93
N LYS A 26 7.22 4.43 3.81
CA LYS A 26 6.81 3.79 2.54
C LYS A 26 7.83 2.74 2.05
N SER A 27 9.11 3.11 1.97
CA SER A 27 10.19 2.23 1.50
C SER A 27 10.37 1.00 2.39
N VAL A 28 10.33 1.20 3.71
CA VAL A 28 10.37 0.11 4.69
C VAL A 28 9.17 -0.84 4.52
N LEU A 29 7.95 -0.30 4.34
CA LEU A 29 6.75 -1.11 4.06
C LEU A 29 6.92 -1.95 2.79
N MET A 30 7.39 -1.34 1.70
CA MET A 30 7.64 -2.05 0.44
C MET A 30 8.68 -3.16 0.59
N SER A 31 9.75 -2.89 1.32
CA SER A 31 10.78 -3.88 1.61
C SER A 31 10.23 -5.04 2.46
N MET A 32 9.43 -4.77 3.48
CA MET A 32 8.76 -5.82 4.26
C MET A 32 7.86 -6.70 3.38
N LEU A 33 7.13 -6.09 2.43
CA LEU A 33 6.34 -6.83 1.45
C LEU A 33 7.23 -7.69 0.54
N ALA A 34 8.31 -7.12 0.01
CA ALA A 34 9.25 -7.81 -0.86
C ALA A 34 10.02 -8.95 -0.16
N ARG A 35 10.20 -8.91 1.16
CA ARG A 35 10.87 -9.97 1.95
C ARG A 35 9.93 -11.03 2.51
N TYR A 36 8.75 -10.65 2.97
CA TYR A 36 7.88 -11.56 3.74
C TYR A 36 6.66 -12.07 2.99
N THR A 37 6.31 -11.47 1.85
CA THR A 37 5.23 -12.02 1.02
C THR A 37 5.68 -13.33 0.41
N LYS A 38 4.80 -14.34 0.45
CA LYS A 38 4.98 -15.60 -0.24
C LYS A 38 4.63 -15.40 -1.72
N ALA A 39 5.62 -15.07 -2.52
CA ALA A 39 5.57 -14.98 -3.98
C ALA A 39 6.81 -15.70 -4.55
N ASP A 40 6.70 -16.22 -5.77
CA ASP A 40 7.80 -16.92 -6.43
C ASP A 40 8.88 -15.94 -6.88
N VAL A 41 8.48 -14.73 -7.29
CA VAL A 41 9.37 -13.64 -7.68
C VAL A 41 8.76 -12.29 -7.32
N SER A 42 9.61 -11.34 -6.92
CA SER A 42 9.22 -9.93 -6.80
C SER A 42 9.78 -9.13 -7.98
N VAL A 43 8.96 -8.30 -8.60
CA VAL A 43 9.41 -7.37 -9.66
C VAL A 43 9.15 -5.95 -9.16
N ILE A 44 10.22 -5.19 -8.96
CA ILE A 44 10.20 -3.90 -8.27
C ILE A 44 10.58 -2.80 -9.26
N GLY A 45 9.68 -1.86 -9.54
CA GLY A 45 9.95 -0.67 -10.34
C GLY A 45 10.19 0.55 -9.47
N LEU A 46 11.37 1.17 -9.57
CA LEU A 46 11.74 2.41 -8.88
C LEU A 46 11.85 3.54 -9.93
N ILE A 47 10.84 4.40 -9.95
CA ILE A 47 10.54 5.33 -11.03
C ILE A 47 10.68 6.77 -10.54
N GLY A 48 11.66 7.49 -11.06
CA GLY A 48 11.91 8.90 -10.76
C GLY A 48 12.34 9.19 -9.32
N GLU A 49 12.75 8.16 -8.57
CA GLU A 49 13.31 8.31 -7.23
C GLU A 49 14.77 8.80 -7.31
N ARG A 50 15.26 9.40 -6.22
CA ARG A 50 16.66 9.88 -6.19
C ARG A 50 17.62 8.70 -6.11
N GLY A 51 18.76 8.78 -6.79
CA GLY A 51 19.75 7.68 -6.82
C GLY A 51 20.18 7.19 -5.42
N ARG A 52 20.36 8.10 -4.46
CA ARG A 52 20.67 7.73 -3.06
C ARG A 52 19.56 6.92 -2.39
N GLU A 53 18.30 7.28 -2.64
CA GLU A 53 17.13 6.65 -2.04
C GLU A 53 16.91 5.26 -2.66
N VAL A 54 17.23 5.10 -3.96
CA VAL A 54 17.28 3.81 -4.64
C VAL A 54 18.36 2.90 -4.04
N GLN A 55 19.57 3.43 -3.83
CA GLN A 55 20.66 2.65 -3.27
C GLN A 55 20.34 2.18 -1.84
N GLU A 56 19.87 3.08 -0.98
CA GLU A 56 19.41 2.77 0.38
C GLU A 56 18.31 1.70 0.36
N PHE A 57 17.33 1.82 -0.56
CA PHE A 57 16.29 0.80 -0.69
C PHE A 57 16.84 -0.58 -1.05
N ILE A 58 17.79 -0.67 -1.99
CA ILE A 58 18.33 -1.95 -2.47
C ILE A 58 19.27 -2.57 -1.42
N GLU A 59 20.17 -1.79 -0.84
CA GLU A 59 21.22 -2.27 0.04
C GLU A 59 20.74 -2.47 1.49
N ASP A 60 20.07 -1.47 2.07
CA ASP A 60 19.75 -1.44 3.50
C ASP A 60 18.36 -2.01 3.82
N ASP A 61 17.38 -1.72 2.97
CA ASP A 61 16.00 -2.14 3.18
C ASP A 61 15.73 -3.50 2.54
N LEU A 62 15.92 -3.67 1.24
CA LEU A 62 15.64 -4.94 0.57
C LEU A 62 16.67 -6.00 0.99
N GLY A 63 17.94 -5.61 1.01
CA GLY A 63 19.07 -6.45 1.41
C GLY A 63 19.31 -7.62 0.46
N GLU A 64 20.39 -8.38 0.72
CA GLU A 64 20.81 -9.50 -0.13
C GLU A 64 19.70 -10.56 -0.30
N GLU A 65 19.03 -10.91 0.80
CA GLU A 65 17.98 -11.94 0.80
C GLU A 65 16.73 -11.52 0.01
N GLY A 66 16.32 -10.25 0.14
CA GLY A 66 15.22 -9.71 -0.67
C GLY A 66 15.61 -9.63 -2.15
N LEU A 67 16.86 -9.25 -2.45
CA LEU A 67 17.35 -9.09 -3.81
C LEU A 67 17.50 -10.43 -4.56
N LYS A 68 17.90 -11.52 -3.89
CA LYS A 68 18.03 -12.87 -4.49
C LYS A 68 16.78 -13.36 -5.21
N ARG A 69 15.61 -12.89 -4.79
CA ARG A 69 14.29 -13.26 -5.36
C ARG A 69 13.59 -12.10 -6.09
N SER A 70 14.33 -11.03 -6.38
CA SER A 70 13.77 -9.81 -6.94
C SER A 70 14.43 -9.43 -8.26
N VAL A 71 13.64 -8.89 -9.18
CA VAL A 71 14.11 -8.13 -10.34
C VAL A 71 13.81 -6.66 -10.08
N VAL A 72 14.83 -5.82 -10.03
CA VAL A 72 14.67 -4.38 -9.78
C VAL A 72 14.91 -3.60 -11.07
N VAL A 73 13.91 -2.83 -11.49
CA VAL A 73 13.97 -1.93 -12.65
C VAL A 73 14.04 -0.50 -12.12
N VAL A 74 15.07 0.24 -12.50
CA VAL A 74 15.31 1.59 -11.99
C VAL A 74 15.37 2.58 -13.15
N ALA A 75 14.69 3.71 -12.99
CA ALA A 75 14.99 4.94 -13.72
C ALA A 75 14.96 6.09 -12.70
N THR A 76 16.10 6.71 -12.43
CA THR A 76 16.25 7.74 -11.41
C THR A 76 15.65 9.09 -11.83
N SER A 77 15.58 10.06 -10.90
CA SER A 77 15.00 11.38 -11.15
C SER A 77 15.72 12.21 -12.22
N ASP A 78 17.00 11.97 -12.45
CA ASP A 78 17.86 12.62 -13.45
C ASP A 78 17.72 11.99 -14.85
N GLU A 79 17.02 10.85 -14.97
CA GLU A 79 16.70 10.24 -16.25
C GLU A 79 15.57 10.96 -16.99
N SER A 80 15.59 10.85 -18.32
CA SER A 80 14.56 11.45 -19.17
C SER A 80 13.16 10.95 -18.83
N ALA A 81 12.13 11.78 -19.08
CA ALA A 81 10.74 11.38 -18.90
C ALA A 81 10.37 10.10 -19.66
N LEU A 82 10.95 9.91 -20.86
CA LEU A 82 10.77 8.70 -21.65
C LEU A 82 11.34 7.47 -20.95
N MET A 83 12.54 7.56 -20.37
CA MET A 83 13.15 6.48 -19.59
C MET A 83 12.34 6.14 -18.35
N ARG A 84 11.91 7.15 -17.58
CA ARG A 84 11.05 6.95 -16.39
C ARG A 84 9.73 6.28 -16.75
N ARG A 85 9.07 6.71 -17.83
CA ARG A 85 7.87 6.05 -18.34
C ARG A 85 8.17 4.60 -18.75
N GLN A 86 9.24 4.38 -19.50
CA GLN A 86 9.60 3.05 -20.02
C GLN A 86 9.93 2.06 -18.89
N ALA A 87 10.57 2.51 -17.81
CA ALA A 87 10.86 1.68 -16.65
C ALA A 87 9.58 1.10 -16.03
N ALA A 88 8.53 1.92 -15.86
CA ALA A 88 7.24 1.44 -15.35
C ALA A 88 6.61 0.38 -16.27
N TRP A 89 6.64 0.61 -17.58
CA TRP A 89 6.16 -0.37 -18.56
C TRP A 89 6.95 -1.67 -18.51
N LEU A 90 8.28 -1.59 -18.42
CA LEU A 90 9.18 -2.73 -18.35
C LEU A 90 8.96 -3.55 -17.07
N THR A 91 8.73 -2.92 -15.92
CA THR A 91 8.40 -3.59 -14.65
C THR A 91 7.20 -4.53 -14.84
N LEU A 92 6.13 -4.05 -15.48
CA LEU A 92 4.95 -4.89 -15.72
C LEU A 92 5.18 -5.91 -16.84
N THR A 93 5.96 -5.60 -17.87
CA THR A 93 6.33 -6.57 -18.91
C THR A 93 7.10 -7.75 -18.32
N LEU A 94 8.05 -7.49 -17.42
CA LEU A 94 8.78 -8.55 -16.71
C LEU A 94 7.84 -9.34 -15.78
N SER A 95 6.91 -8.65 -15.11
CA SER A 95 5.89 -9.32 -14.29
C SER A 95 5.01 -10.27 -15.11
N GLU A 96 4.57 -9.85 -16.30
CA GLU A 96 3.81 -10.68 -17.25
C GLU A 96 4.63 -11.87 -17.74
N PHE A 97 5.91 -11.66 -18.06
CA PHE A 97 6.82 -12.74 -18.47
C PHE A 97 6.89 -13.88 -17.45
N PHE A 98 6.95 -13.54 -16.16
CA PHE A 98 6.96 -14.52 -15.08
C PHE A 98 5.58 -15.15 -14.87
N ARG A 99 4.52 -14.34 -14.80
CA ARG A 99 3.12 -14.81 -14.72
C ARG A 99 2.81 -15.89 -15.77
N ASP A 100 3.17 -15.63 -17.02
CA ASP A 100 2.88 -16.53 -18.14
C ASP A 100 3.64 -17.87 -18.05
N ARG A 101 4.63 -17.98 -17.16
CA ARG A 101 5.35 -19.22 -16.80
C ARG A 101 4.76 -19.93 -15.58
N GLY A 102 3.59 -19.51 -15.11
CA GLY A 102 2.91 -20.14 -13.98
C GLY A 102 3.27 -19.56 -12.60
N THR A 103 4.07 -18.50 -12.53
CA THR A 103 4.58 -17.99 -11.25
C THR A 103 3.63 -16.98 -10.58
N GLN A 104 3.57 -17.00 -9.26
CA GLN A 104 2.96 -15.94 -8.45
C GLN A 104 3.94 -14.77 -8.31
N VAL A 105 3.63 -13.67 -8.99
CA VAL A 105 4.47 -12.47 -9.03
C VAL A 105 3.96 -11.41 -8.05
N LEU A 106 4.86 -10.87 -7.23
CA LEU A 106 4.63 -9.64 -6.50
C LEU A 106 5.21 -8.47 -7.31
N CYS A 107 4.35 -7.65 -7.91
CA CYS A 107 4.77 -6.43 -8.59
C CYS A 107 4.68 -5.25 -7.64
N LEU A 108 5.81 -4.63 -7.31
CA LEU A 108 5.87 -3.39 -6.53
C LEU A 108 6.30 -2.25 -7.45
N MET A 109 5.60 -1.12 -7.43
CA MET A 109 5.98 0.03 -8.25
C MET A 109 5.93 1.32 -7.44
N ASP A 110 7.07 2.00 -7.41
CA ASP A 110 7.28 3.26 -6.68
C ASP A 110 7.84 4.34 -7.61
N SER A 111 7.07 5.31 -8.09
CA SER A 111 5.63 5.50 -7.86
C SER A 111 4.84 5.75 -9.13
N ILE A 112 3.53 5.51 -9.04
CA ILE A 112 2.58 5.89 -10.09
C ILE A 112 2.51 7.40 -10.25
N THR A 113 2.69 8.17 -9.17
CA THR A 113 2.79 9.63 -9.26
C THR A 113 3.97 10.04 -10.15
N ARG A 114 5.15 9.43 -9.98
CA ARG A 114 6.32 9.72 -10.82
C ARG A 114 6.13 9.28 -12.27
N PHE A 115 5.44 8.16 -12.51
CA PHE A 115 5.02 7.76 -13.85
C PHE A 115 4.08 8.81 -14.49
N ALA A 116 3.05 9.25 -13.77
CA ALA A 116 2.10 10.26 -14.24
C ALA A 116 2.78 11.61 -14.54
N MET A 117 3.72 12.03 -13.68
CA MET A 117 4.54 13.23 -13.91
C MET A 117 5.41 13.10 -15.17
N ALA A 118 6.03 11.94 -15.40
CA ALA A 118 6.81 11.69 -16.61
C ALA A 118 5.91 11.73 -17.86
N GLN A 119 4.72 11.12 -17.80
CA GLN A 119 3.77 11.15 -18.91
C GLN A 119 3.24 12.57 -19.19
N ARG A 120 3.03 13.37 -18.13
CA ARG A 120 2.68 14.80 -18.26
C ARG A 120 3.76 15.58 -19.00
N GLU A 121 5.03 15.40 -18.62
CA GLU A 121 6.17 16.06 -19.27
C GLU A 121 6.26 15.72 -20.77
N ILE A 122 6.07 14.43 -21.11
CA ILE A 122 6.01 13.97 -22.50
C ILE A 122 4.85 14.61 -23.26
N GLY A 123 3.66 14.64 -22.67
CA GLY A 123 2.47 15.24 -23.30
C GLY A 123 2.65 16.73 -23.56
N LEU A 124 3.20 17.47 -22.59
CA LEU A 124 3.48 18.90 -22.72
C LEU A 124 4.51 19.16 -23.83
N ALA A 125 5.58 18.38 -23.90
CA ALA A 125 6.57 18.46 -24.98
C ALA A 125 5.97 18.12 -26.35
N GLY A 126 4.96 17.24 -26.38
CA GLY A 126 4.17 16.91 -27.57
C GLY A 126 3.07 17.92 -27.94
N GLY A 127 2.92 19.00 -27.16
CA GLY A 127 1.92 20.06 -27.41
C GLY A 127 0.52 19.80 -26.83
N GLU A 128 0.35 18.80 -25.96
CA GLU A 128 -0.92 18.58 -25.26
C GLU A 128 -1.20 19.69 -24.23
N PRO A 129 -2.42 20.22 -24.16
CA PRO A 129 -2.78 21.22 -23.15
C PRO A 129 -2.90 20.58 -21.75
N PRO A 130 -2.53 21.30 -20.68
CA PRO A 130 -2.74 20.84 -19.30
C PRO A 130 -4.18 21.13 -18.84
N THR A 131 -5.07 20.14 -18.91
CA THR A 131 -6.50 20.33 -18.62
C THR A 131 -6.86 20.07 -17.16
N THR A 132 -6.51 18.89 -16.63
CA THR A 132 -7.00 18.41 -15.33
C THR A 132 -5.99 18.74 -14.24
N LYS A 133 -6.21 19.86 -13.53
CA LYS A 133 -5.31 20.41 -12.50
C LYS A 133 -3.82 20.36 -12.91
N GLY A 134 -3.52 20.67 -14.17
CA GLY A 134 -2.15 20.72 -14.68
C GLY A 134 -1.63 19.47 -15.38
N TYR A 135 -2.32 18.33 -15.31
CA TYR A 135 -1.97 17.11 -16.07
C TYR A 135 -2.56 17.13 -17.48
N THR A 136 -1.84 16.54 -18.43
CA THR A 136 -2.30 16.37 -19.81
C THR A 136 -3.30 15.21 -19.92
N PRO A 137 -4.25 15.23 -20.88
CA PRO A 137 -5.24 14.17 -21.02
C PRO A 137 -4.64 12.76 -21.14
N THR A 138 -3.51 12.63 -21.84
CA THR A 138 -2.86 11.32 -22.06
C THR A 138 -2.50 10.60 -20.75
N VAL A 139 -2.17 11.33 -19.68
CA VAL A 139 -1.86 10.75 -18.36
C VAL A 139 -3.00 9.84 -17.89
N PHE A 140 -4.25 10.31 -17.98
CA PHE A 140 -5.42 9.57 -17.51
C PHE A 140 -5.83 8.43 -18.46
N THR A 141 -5.38 8.47 -19.71
CA THR A 141 -5.54 7.33 -20.64
C THR A 141 -4.46 6.26 -20.47
N GLU A 142 -3.27 6.63 -19.97
CA GLU A 142 -2.14 5.72 -19.77
C GLU A 142 -2.20 5.01 -18.42
N LEU A 143 -2.74 5.65 -17.38
CA LEU A 143 -2.87 5.04 -16.05
C LEU A 143 -3.63 3.69 -16.08
N PRO A 144 -4.84 3.58 -16.66
CA PRO A 144 -5.53 2.28 -16.75
C PRO A 144 -4.75 1.27 -17.59
N LYS A 145 -4.21 1.68 -18.75
CA LYS A 145 -3.44 0.78 -19.64
C LYS A 145 -2.23 0.17 -18.94
N LEU A 146 -1.60 0.91 -18.03
CA LEU A 146 -0.51 0.40 -17.22
C LEU A 146 -1.05 -0.51 -16.12
N LEU A 147 -1.92 -0.01 -15.26
CA LEU A 147 -2.34 -0.68 -14.02
C LEU A 147 -3.17 -1.95 -14.24
N GLU A 148 -3.97 -2.00 -15.31
CA GLU A 148 -4.81 -3.17 -15.63
C GLU A 148 -4.02 -4.38 -16.13
N ARG A 149 -2.72 -4.23 -16.39
CA ARG A 149 -1.83 -5.34 -16.79
C ARG A 149 -1.53 -6.30 -15.64
N ALA A 150 -1.58 -5.81 -14.40
CA ALA A 150 -1.52 -6.66 -13.21
C ALA A 150 -2.89 -7.35 -12.99
N GLY A 151 -2.88 -8.58 -12.49
CA GLY A 151 -4.09 -9.38 -12.41
C GLY A 151 -3.83 -10.88 -12.38
N PRO A 152 -4.88 -11.69 -12.18
CA PRO A 152 -4.82 -13.12 -12.45
C PRO A 152 -4.53 -13.35 -13.94
N GLY A 153 -3.65 -14.29 -14.24
CA GLY A 153 -3.41 -14.73 -15.61
C GLY A 153 -4.50 -15.66 -16.14
N PRO A 154 -4.43 -16.06 -17.42
CA PRO A 154 -5.26 -17.11 -17.97
C PRO A 154 -5.21 -18.41 -17.14
N LYS A 155 -6.25 -19.23 -17.24
CA LYS A 155 -6.33 -20.51 -16.52
C LYS A 155 -5.08 -21.36 -16.78
N GLY A 156 -4.40 -21.79 -15.71
CA GLY A 156 -3.17 -22.58 -15.80
C GLY A 156 -1.88 -21.76 -15.82
N THR A 157 -1.97 -20.42 -15.80
CA THR A 157 -0.82 -19.52 -15.61
C THR A 157 -0.81 -18.96 -14.18
N GLY A 158 0.20 -18.13 -13.88
CA GLY A 158 0.36 -17.47 -12.60
C GLY A 158 -0.54 -16.24 -12.43
N ALA A 159 -0.20 -15.39 -11.46
CA ALA A 159 -0.89 -14.13 -11.23
C ALA A 159 0.12 -13.03 -10.89
N ILE A 160 -0.26 -11.77 -11.14
CA ILE A 160 0.50 -10.59 -10.73
C ILE A 160 -0.31 -9.88 -9.64
N THR A 161 0.15 -9.97 -8.40
CA THR A 161 -0.36 -9.12 -7.31
C THR A 161 0.40 -7.80 -7.35
N GLY A 162 -0.28 -6.72 -7.68
CA GLY A 162 0.32 -5.40 -7.88
C GLY A 162 0.12 -4.49 -6.67
N LEU A 163 1.20 -3.90 -6.13
CA LEU A 163 1.13 -2.82 -5.16
C LEU A 163 1.83 -1.58 -5.70
N PHE A 164 1.05 -0.52 -5.86
CA PHE A 164 1.43 0.67 -6.59
C PHE A 164 1.43 1.86 -5.65
N THR A 165 2.59 2.49 -5.41
CA THR A 165 2.62 3.65 -4.53
C THR A 165 2.11 4.89 -5.24
N VAL A 166 1.43 5.74 -4.47
CA VAL A 166 0.93 7.04 -4.88
C VAL A 166 1.37 8.04 -3.82
N LEU A 167 2.10 9.06 -4.25
CA LEU A 167 2.53 10.14 -3.38
C LEU A 167 1.34 11.07 -3.14
N VAL A 168 0.95 11.24 -1.88
CA VAL A 168 -0.05 12.20 -1.45
C VAL A 168 0.63 13.32 -0.68
N GLU A 169 0.68 14.52 -1.26
CA GLU A 169 1.23 15.69 -0.58
C GLU A 169 0.22 16.23 0.44
N GLY A 170 0.67 16.48 1.67
CA GLY A 170 -0.16 17.07 2.73
C GLY A 170 -1.41 16.27 3.11
N ASP A 171 -1.40 14.96 2.91
CA ASP A 171 -2.55 14.06 3.07
C ASP A 171 -3.77 14.43 2.19
N ASP A 172 -3.57 15.22 1.11
CA ASP A 172 -4.63 15.52 0.13
C ASP A 172 -4.85 14.36 -0.83
N HIS A 173 -5.82 13.52 -0.48
CA HIS A 173 -6.27 12.39 -1.26
C HIS A 173 -7.09 12.75 -2.52
N ASN A 174 -7.33 14.04 -2.77
CA ASN A 174 -8.10 14.58 -3.90
C ASN A 174 -7.22 15.13 -5.05
N GLU A 175 -5.92 14.84 -5.02
CA GLU A 175 -5.00 15.04 -6.14
C GLU A 175 -5.43 14.16 -7.34
N PRO A 176 -5.35 14.64 -8.60
CA PRO A 176 -5.96 13.94 -9.74
C PRO A 176 -5.45 12.53 -9.96
N VAL A 177 -4.15 12.30 -9.72
CA VAL A 177 -3.55 10.96 -9.89
C VAL A 177 -4.05 10.04 -8.79
N ALA A 178 -4.05 10.51 -7.54
CA ALA A 178 -4.61 9.76 -6.41
C ALA A 178 -6.07 9.34 -6.63
N ASP A 179 -6.92 10.26 -7.12
CA ASP A 179 -8.32 9.98 -7.40
C ASP A 179 -8.50 8.97 -8.55
N ALA A 180 -7.83 9.19 -9.68
CA ALA A 180 -7.89 8.28 -10.82
C ALA A 180 -7.41 6.87 -10.46
N VAL A 181 -6.29 6.76 -9.76
CA VAL A 181 -5.74 5.47 -9.31
C VAL A 181 -6.69 4.75 -8.35
N ARG A 182 -7.36 5.47 -7.44
CA ARG A 182 -8.36 4.90 -6.53
C ARG A 182 -9.57 4.32 -7.28
N GLY A 183 -9.94 4.92 -8.41
CA GLY A 183 -10.99 4.40 -9.30
C GLY A 183 -10.59 3.12 -10.02
N ILE A 184 -9.33 3.01 -10.43
CA ILE A 184 -8.80 1.88 -11.22
C ILE A 184 -8.50 0.65 -10.35
N LEU A 185 -7.94 0.85 -9.16
CA LEU A 185 -7.42 -0.25 -8.31
C LEU A 185 -8.51 -0.94 -7.48
N ASP A 186 -8.19 -2.14 -6.98
CA ASP A 186 -9.10 -3.01 -6.21
C ASP A 186 -9.10 -2.69 -4.71
N GLY A 187 -8.40 -1.64 -4.30
CA GLY A 187 -8.24 -1.23 -2.90
C GLY A 187 -7.04 -0.31 -2.70
N HIS A 188 -6.85 0.12 -1.46
CA HIS A 188 -5.76 0.99 -1.08
C HIS A 188 -5.37 0.85 0.38
N ILE A 189 -4.09 1.12 0.64
CA ILE A 189 -3.45 1.25 1.94
C ILE A 189 -3.11 2.72 2.10
N VAL A 190 -3.62 3.37 3.14
CA VAL A 190 -3.30 4.77 3.47
C VAL A 190 -2.27 4.78 4.59
N MET A 191 -1.17 5.48 4.37
CA MET A 191 -0.15 5.75 5.37
C MET A 191 -0.18 7.23 5.74
N GLU A 192 -0.29 7.55 7.03
CA GLU A 192 -0.42 8.94 7.48
C GLU A 192 0.76 9.38 8.32
N ARG A 193 1.14 10.65 8.14
CA ARG A 193 2.22 11.27 8.93
C ARG A 193 1.88 11.32 10.42
N ALA A 194 0.64 11.63 10.78
CA ALA A 194 0.20 11.71 12.18
C ALA A 194 0.37 10.38 12.95
N ILE A 195 0.38 9.23 12.25
CA ILE A 195 0.67 7.92 12.86
C ILE A 195 2.17 7.74 13.05
N ALA A 196 2.96 8.07 12.02
CA ALA A 196 4.43 7.97 12.05
C ALA A 196 5.04 8.87 13.14
N GLU A 197 4.53 10.09 13.31
CA GLU A 197 4.96 11.05 14.33
C GLU A 197 4.71 10.57 15.77
N ARG A 198 3.75 9.66 15.97
CA ARG A 198 3.51 8.99 17.26
C ARG A 198 4.42 7.76 17.47
N GLY A 199 5.30 7.46 16.53
CA GLY A 199 6.24 6.35 16.61
C GLY A 199 5.66 4.97 16.28
N ARG A 200 4.45 4.89 15.70
CA ARG A 200 3.87 3.62 15.23
C ARG A 200 4.28 3.34 13.80
N TYR A 201 4.90 2.19 13.57
CA TYR A 201 5.25 1.71 12.24
C TYR A 201 4.77 0.27 12.04
N PRO A 202 4.31 -0.11 10.83
CA PRO A 202 4.06 0.74 9.67
C PRO A 202 2.97 1.78 9.95
N ALA A 203 3.09 2.98 9.36
CA ALA A 203 2.20 4.10 9.63
C ALA A 203 0.81 3.99 8.94
N ILE A 204 0.27 2.77 8.86
CA ILE A 204 -0.97 2.45 8.15
C ILE A 204 -2.17 2.92 8.97
N ASN A 205 -3.06 3.70 8.36
CA ASN A 205 -4.38 3.98 8.87
C ASN A 205 -5.34 2.89 8.38
N VAL A 206 -5.65 1.91 9.23
CA VAL A 206 -6.54 0.80 8.86
C VAL A 206 -7.98 1.26 8.62
N LEU A 207 -8.44 2.33 9.27
CA LEU A 207 -9.79 2.89 9.07
C LEU A 207 -9.94 3.54 7.69
N LYS A 208 -8.87 4.15 7.17
CA LYS A 208 -8.82 4.73 5.82
C LYS A 208 -8.28 3.78 4.74
N SER A 209 -7.97 2.53 5.10
CA SER A 209 -7.48 1.52 4.17
C SER A 209 -8.57 0.49 3.89
N VAL A 210 -8.63 0.01 2.64
CA VAL A 210 -9.64 -0.95 2.19
C VAL A 210 -9.07 -1.91 1.16
N SER A 211 -9.40 -3.19 1.27
CA SER A 211 -9.25 -4.18 0.22
C SER A 211 -10.66 -4.60 -0.20
N ARG A 212 -11.04 -4.37 -1.47
CA ARG A 212 -12.41 -4.68 -1.95
C ARG A 212 -12.64 -6.19 -2.09
N THR A 213 -11.59 -6.98 -2.22
CA THR A 213 -11.67 -8.44 -2.34
C THR A 213 -11.64 -9.16 -0.99
N MET A 214 -11.17 -8.48 0.06
CA MET A 214 -10.99 -9.07 1.39
C MET A 214 -12.22 -9.81 1.94
N PRO A 215 -13.45 -9.27 1.84
CA PRO A 215 -14.61 -9.99 2.34
C PRO A 215 -14.80 -11.38 1.71
N GLY A 216 -14.37 -11.56 0.46
CA GLY A 216 -14.47 -12.81 -0.28
C GLY A 216 -13.30 -13.78 -0.05
N CYS A 217 -12.21 -13.36 0.58
CA CYS A 217 -11.09 -14.26 0.93
C CYS A 217 -11.05 -14.62 2.42
N ASN A 218 -11.81 -13.94 3.25
CA ASN A 218 -11.93 -14.20 4.67
C ASN A 218 -13.07 -15.18 4.97
N SER A 219 -13.00 -15.87 6.12
CA SER A 219 -14.16 -16.56 6.68
C SER A 219 -15.18 -15.57 7.25
N ASP A 220 -16.40 -16.03 7.54
CA ASP A 220 -17.44 -15.21 8.17
C ASP A 220 -17.04 -14.76 9.58
N GLU A 221 -16.33 -15.62 10.31
CA GLU A 221 -15.76 -15.31 11.63
C GLU A 221 -14.67 -14.23 11.53
N GLU A 222 -13.73 -14.36 10.59
CA GLU A 222 -12.69 -13.37 10.34
C GLU A 222 -13.30 -12.01 9.93
N ASN A 223 -14.29 -12.02 9.03
CA ASN A 223 -15.03 -10.82 8.64
C ASN A 223 -15.76 -10.17 9.83
N THR A 224 -16.25 -10.97 10.78
CA THR A 224 -16.90 -10.47 12.00
C THR A 224 -15.88 -9.84 12.95
N LEU A 225 -14.75 -10.49 13.18
CA LEU A 225 -13.64 -9.95 13.99
C LEU A 225 -13.14 -8.62 13.43
N VAL A 226 -12.96 -8.51 12.12
CA VAL A 226 -12.48 -7.27 11.49
C VAL A 226 -13.49 -6.14 11.62
N ARG A 227 -14.79 -6.43 11.47
CA ARG A 227 -15.86 -5.43 11.67
C ARG A 227 -15.88 -4.93 13.11
N GLU A 228 -15.79 -5.83 14.08
CA GLU A 228 -15.74 -5.48 15.50
C GLU A 228 -14.50 -4.64 15.83
N ALA A 229 -13.31 -5.06 15.39
CA ALA A 229 -12.08 -4.30 15.60
C ALA A 229 -12.14 -2.90 14.96
N ARG A 230 -12.70 -2.78 13.75
CA ARG A 230 -12.90 -1.47 13.09
C ARG A 230 -13.88 -0.59 13.85
N ALA A 231 -14.95 -1.15 14.41
CA ALA A 231 -15.90 -0.41 15.24
C ALA A 231 -15.23 0.14 16.50
N ILE A 232 -14.41 -0.67 17.17
CA ILE A 232 -13.61 -0.24 18.34
C ILE A 232 -12.62 0.86 17.97
N LEU A 233 -11.85 0.67 16.89
CA LEU A 233 -10.89 1.68 16.42
C LEU A 233 -11.57 2.99 16.03
N SER A 234 -12.75 2.93 15.40
CA SER A 234 -13.54 4.11 15.03
C SER A 234 -14.03 4.84 16.27
N ALA A 235 -14.63 4.13 17.23
CA ALA A 235 -15.13 4.72 18.46
C ALA A 235 -14.03 5.44 19.26
N TYR A 236 -12.83 4.87 19.31
CA TYR A 236 -11.68 5.54 19.89
C TYR A 236 -11.28 6.79 19.09
N ALA A 237 -11.15 6.67 17.77
CA ALA A 237 -10.72 7.78 16.90
C ALA A 237 -11.68 8.98 16.97
N ASP A 238 -12.99 8.72 16.98
CA ASP A 238 -14.03 9.76 17.05
C ASP A 238 -14.00 10.53 18.39
N MET A 239 -13.43 9.93 19.44
CA MET A 239 -13.38 10.47 20.81
C MET A 239 -11.96 10.81 21.27
N GLU A 240 -10.94 10.63 20.41
CA GLU A 240 -9.52 10.67 20.79
C GLU A 240 -9.13 12.00 21.44
N GLU A 241 -9.61 13.12 20.91
CA GLU A 241 -9.34 14.45 21.46
C GLU A 241 -9.94 14.63 22.85
N MET A 242 -11.21 14.23 23.04
CA MET A 242 -11.87 14.31 24.35
C MET A 242 -11.20 13.42 25.39
N ILE A 243 -10.75 12.23 24.98
CA ILE A 243 -10.00 11.30 25.85
C ILE A 243 -8.67 11.94 26.26
N ARG A 244 -7.90 12.48 25.29
CA ARG A 244 -6.60 13.11 25.54
C ARG A 244 -6.68 14.34 26.43
N LEU A 245 -7.74 15.13 26.30
CA LEU A 245 -8.00 16.30 27.15
C LEU A 245 -8.57 15.94 28.53
N GLY A 246 -8.86 14.65 28.79
CA GLY A 246 -9.49 14.20 30.03
C GLY A 246 -10.96 14.65 30.18
N ALA A 247 -11.59 15.05 29.09
CA ALA A 247 -12.98 15.54 29.05
C ALA A 247 -14.01 14.40 28.92
N TYR A 248 -13.58 13.22 28.47
CA TYR A 248 -14.45 12.05 28.39
C TYR A 248 -14.73 11.46 29.78
N ARG A 249 -16.01 11.15 30.06
CA ARG A 249 -16.46 10.55 31.32
C ARG A 249 -16.71 9.06 31.12
N GLN A 250 -16.00 8.22 31.87
CA GLN A 250 -16.24 6.78 31.89
C GLN A 250 -17.70 6.45 32.22
N GLY A 251 -18.28 5.49 31.51
CA GLY A 251 -19.69 5.10 31.63
C GLY A 251 -20.65 5.91 30.76
N ALA A 252 -20.17 6.92 30.02
CA ALA A 252 -21.01 7.71 29.12
C ALA A 252 -21.39 6.93 27.86
N ASP A 253 -20.46 6.15 27.31
CA ASP A 253 -20.70 5.28 26.16
C ASP A 253 -19.96 3.94 26.35
N PRO A 254 -20.67 2.80 26.46
CA PRO A 254 -20.04 1.49 26.65
C PRO A 254 -19.07 1.10 25.53
N LEU A 255 -19.31 1.55 24.28
CA LEU A 255 -18.44 1.26 23.15
C LEU A 255 -17.12 2.04 23.27
N VAL A 256 -17.19 3.31 23.63
CA VAL A 256 -16.02 4.17 23.83
C VAL A 256 -15.21 3.70 25.04
N ASP A 257 -15.86 3.32 26.14
CA ASP A 257 -15.20 2.74 27.30
C ASP A 257 -14.42 1.47 26.93
N ARG A 258 -15.05 0.55 26.19
CA ARG A 258 -14.39 -0.65 25.67
C ARG A 258 -13.24 -0.29 24.74
N ALA A 259 -13.41 0.73 23.90
CA ALA A 259 -12.37 1.17 22.99
C ALA A 259 -11.15 1.74 23.72
N ILE A 260 -11.34 2.56 24.75
CA ILE A 260 -10.26 3.06 25.63
C ILE A 260 -9.51 1.89 26.28
N GLN A 261 -10.23 0.88 26.77
CA GLN A 261 -9.62 -0.30 27.40
C GLN A 261 -8.77 -1.11 26.42
N LEU A 262 -9.26 -1.32 25.19
CA LEU A 262 -8.60 -2.16 24.18
C LEU A 262 -7.49 -1.44 23.41
N MET A 263 -7.51 -0.11 23.37
CA MET A 263 -6.62 0.67 22.50
C MET A 263 -5.13 0.37 22.70
N PRO A 264 -4.57 0.26 23.92
CA PRO A 264 -3.15 -0.05 24.09
C PRO A 264 -2.72 -1.37 23.43
N ARG A 265 -3.59 -2.39 23.48
CA ARG A 265 -3.33 -3.70 22.88
C ARG A 265 -3.48 -3.67 21.35
N LEU A 266 -4.47 -2.94 20.84
CA LEU A 266 -4.67 -2.74 19.41
C LEU A 266 -3.55 -1.91 18.77
N GLU A 267 -3.07 -0.86 19.44
CA GLU A 267 -1.90 -0.09 18.98
C GLU A 267 -0.64 -0.97 18.94
N ALA A 268 -0.41 -1.78 19.97
CA ALA A 268 0.70 -2.74 19.98
C ALA A 268 0.58 -3.79 18.87
N PHE A 269 -0.63 -4.24 18.55
CA PHE A 269 -0.90 -5.17 17.45
C PHE A 269 -0.58 -4.55 16.07
N LEU A 270 -0.99 -3.30 15.87
CA LEU A 270 -0.77 -2.55 14.62
C LEU A 270 0.69 -2.14 14.42
N ASN A 271 1.43 -1.94 15.52
CA ASN A 271 2.86 -1.69 15.50
C ASN A 271 3.63 -2.99 15.19
N GLN A 272 4.51 -2.96 14.20
CA GLN A 272 5.31 -4.11 13.78
C GLN A 272 6.70 -3.65 13.31
N ARG A 273 7.75 -4.25 13.89
CA ARG A 273 9.14 -3.96 13.49
C ARG A 273 9.44 -4.53 12.10
N LYS A 274 10.42 -3.95 11.41
CA LYS A 274 10.77 -4.36 10.04
C LYS A 274 11.26 -5.80 9.93
N ASP A 275 11.81 -6.38 11.00
CA ASP A 275 12.31 -7.75 11.10
C ASP A 275 11.24 -8.76 11.55
N GLU A 276 10.06 -8.28 11.96
CA GLU A 276 8.97 -9.14 12.41
C GLU A 276 8.13 -9.64 11.24
N GLN A 277 7.72 -10.90 11.33
CA GLN A 277 6.74 -11.52 10.44
C GLN A 277 5.59 -12.12 11.24
N THR A 278 4.42 -12.22 10.61
CA THR A 278 3.23 -12.83 11.24
C THR A 278 2.41 -13.49 10.14
N MET A 279 2.04 -14.75 10.36
CA MET A 279 1.17 -15.49 9.44
C MET A 279 -0.25 -14.93 9.51
N LEU A 280 -1.08 -15.23 8.49
CA LEU A 280 -2.47 -14.77 8.44
C LEU A 280 -3.27 -15.27 9.65
N ALA A 281 -3.24 -16.58 9.92
CA ALA A 281 -3.97 -17.19 11.02
C ALA A 281 -3.57 -16.61 12.39
N ASP A 282 -2.26 -16.46 12.65
CA ASP A 282 -1.75 -15.88 13.90
C ASP A 282 -2.26 -14.44 14.10
N GLY A 283 -2.38 -13.67 13.01
CA GLY A 283 -2.90 -12.30 13.05
C GLY A 283 -4.35 -12.25 13.49
N TYR A 284 -5.21 -13.09 12.91
CA TYR A 284 -6.62 -13.18 13.31
C TYR A 284 -6.80 -13.72 14.73
N GLN A 285 -6.01 -14.71 15.12
CA GLN A 285 -6.04 -15.23 16.49
C GLN A 285 -5.67 -14.15 17.51
N GLN A 286 -4.55 -13.44 17.30
CA GLN A 286 -4.15 -12.34 18.19
C GLN A 286 -5.20 -11.25 18.25
N LEU A 287 -5.84 -10.91 17.12
CA LEU A 287 -6.92 -9.93 17.09
C LEU A 287 -8.13 -10.40 17.91
N ALA A 288 -8.52 -11.66 17.81
CA ALA A 288 -9.60 -12.24 18.61
C ALA A 288 -9.28 -12.21 20.12
N GLU A 289 -8.06 -12.56 20.52
CA GLU A 289 -7.60 -12.50 21.92
C GLU A 289 -7.57 -11.07 22.48
N ILE A 290 -7.40 -10.07 21.62
CA ILE A 290 -7.51 -8.66 22.00
C ILE A 290 -8.98 -8.30 22.23
N LEU A 291 -9.86 -8.66 21.30
CA LEU A 291 -11.28 -8.32 21.40
C LEU A 291 -12.01 -9.05 22.54
N ALA A 292 -11.52 -10.22 22.94
CA ALA A 292 -12.12 -11.02 24.00
C ALA A 292 -11.80 -10.57 25.45
N SER A 293 -10.89 -9.61 25.65
CA SER A 293 -10.55 -9.09 27.00
C SER A 293 -11.40 -7.90 27.41
#